data_AF-A0A920U5T1-F1
#
_entry.id   AF-A0A920U5T1-F1
#
_cell.length_a   1.000
_cell.length_b   1.000
_cell.length_c   1.000
_cell.angle_alpha   90.00
_cell.angle_beta   90.00
_cell.angle_gamma   90.00
#
_symmetry.space_group_name_H-M   'P 1'
#
loop_
_entity.id
_entity.type
_entity.pdbx_description
1 polymer ?
#
loop_
_entity_poly.entity_id
_entity_poly.type
_entity_poly.pdbx_seq_one_letter_code
_entity_poly.pdbx_strand_id
1 'polypeptide(L)'
;MIYEERRTLAHPKSADDYLKFCQTELFPELRHLGADPISLLSGLIGDPTNQHLQITAFEDMSVWEATQDKVLPLSNSMVIKESVRLIKPIASRPKSKVSAEDQRAVYGCRRFTINPADLQDFVNSSQNGIWPRKRVSRSLHLGFMEHSRHHATHGDTASNRVPQPNTLGADKGHQPGTDRR
;
A
#
# COMPACT_ATOMS: atom_id res chain seq x y z
N MET A 1 3.73 7.06 -18.19
CA MET A 1 2.94 6.10 -17.42
C MET A 1 3.33 6.16 -15.95
N ILE A 2 2.34 6.29 -15.07
CA ILE A 2 2.45 6.19 -13.62
C ILE A 2 1.48 5.12 -13.11
N TYR A 3 1.74 4.57 -11.93
CA TYR A 3 0.90 3.56 -11.32
C TYR A 3 0.44 4.05 -9.94
N GLU A 4 -0.83 3.88 -9.64
CA GLU A 4 -1.39 4.06 -8.31
C GLU A 4 -1.41 2.70 -7.60
N GLU A 5 -0.80 2.65 -6.42
CA GLU A 5 -1.06 1.62 -5.42
C GLU A 5 -2.07 2.17 -4.41
N ARG A 6 -3.29 1.65 -4.43
CA ARG A 6 -4.32 1.96 -3.44
C ARG A 6 -4.50 0.78 -2.49
N ARG A 7 -4.32 1.04 -1.20
CA ARG A 7 -4.62 0.10 -0.11
C ARG A 7 -5.88 0.53 0.60
N THR A 8 -6.84 -0.37 0.66
CA THR A 8 -8.14 -0.11 1.27
C THR A 8 -8.42 -1.14 2.34
N LEU A 9 -8.70 -0.68 3.56
CA LEU A 9 -9.21 -1.49 4.64
C LEU A 9 -10.72 -1.32 4.67
N ALA A 10 -11.46 -2.32 4.20
CA ALA A 10 -12.91 -2.34 4.24
C ALA A 10 -13.42 -2.64 5.66
N HIS A 11 -14.67 -2.33 5.97
CA HIS A 11 -15.30 -2.90 7.16
C HIS A 11 -15.37 -4.44 7.03
N PRO A 12 -15.11 -5.23 8.09
CA PRO A 12 -15.11 -6.69 7.99
C PRO A 12 -16.39 -7.29 7.38
N LYS A 13 -17.55 -6.66 7.62
CA LYS A 13 -18.85 -7.10 7.08
C LYS A 13 -19.11 -6.65 5.63
N SER A 14 -18.29 -5.74 5.12
CA SER A 14 -18.46 -5.09 3.81
C SER A 14 -17.34 -5.43 2.83
N ALA A 15 -16.43 -6.36 3.17
CA ALA A 15 -15.31 -6.72 2.30
C ALA A 15 -15.78 -7.29 0.96
N ASP A 16 -16.79 -8.17 0.96
CA ASP A 16 -17.35 -8.73 -0.27
C ASP A 16 -18.13 -7.68 -1.08
N ASP A 17 -18.87 -6.80 -0.39
CA ASP A 17 -19.57 -5.68 -1.03
C ASP A 17 -18.58 -4.72 -1.70
N TYR A 18 -17.45 -4.43 -1.04
CA TYR A 18 -16.37 -3.61 -1.59
C TYR A 18 -15.76 -4.27 -2.85
N LEU A 19 -15.49 -5.57 -2.82
CA LEU A 19 -14.99 -6.29 -3.99
C LEU A 19 -15.98 -6.22 -5.16
N LYS A 20 -17.28 -6.40 -4.87
CA LYS A 20 -18.33 -6.31 -5.88
C LYS A 20 -18.41 -4.91 -6.48
N PHE A 21 -18.47 -3.87 -5.63
CA PHE A 21 -18.43 -2.47 -6.05
C PHE A 21 -17.23 -2.17 -6.96
N CYS A 22 -16.04 -2.65 -6.58
CA CYS A 22 -14.84 -2.44 -7.38
C CYS A 22 -15.00 -2.98 -8.81
N GLN A 23 -15.57 -4.18 -8.94
CA GLN A 23 -15.73 -4.86 -10.22
C GLN A 23 -16.87 -4.29 -11.07
N THR A 24 -17.99 -3.92 -10.46
CA THR A 24 -19.21 -3.53 -11.17
C THR A 24 -19.35 -2.04 -11.41
N GLU A 25 -18.70 -1.21 -10.60
CA GLU A 25 -18.87 0.25 -10.65
C GLU A 25 -17.53 0.96 -10.82
N LEU A 26 -16.58 0.77 -9.89
CA LEU A 26 -15.32 1.52 -9.90
C LEU A 26 -14.46 1.22 -11.13
N PHE A 27 -14.24 -0.05 -11.47
CA PHE A 27 -13.34 -0.41 -12.57
C PHE A 27 -13.87 0.02 -13.94
N PRO A 28 -15.17 -0.15 -14.25
CA PRO A 28 -15.77 0.47 -15.42
C PRO A 28 -15.56 1.99 -15.48
N GLU A 29 -15.80 2.70 -14.37
CA GLU A 29 -15.64 4.16 -14.31
C GLU A 29 -14.17 4.59 -14.52
N LEU A 30 -13.23 3.93 -13.84
CA LEU A 30 -11.79 4.18 -14.02
C LEU A 30 -11.38 4.01 -15.50
N ARG A 31 -11.87 2.97 -16.17
CA ARG A 31 -11.61 2.75 -17.60
C ARG A 31 -12.23 3.84 -18.47
N HIS A 32 -13.44 4.28 -18.15
CA HIS A 32 -14.08 5.39 -18.85
C HIS A 32 -13.28 6.70 -18.74
N LEU A 33 -12.62 6.90 -17.59
CA LEU A 33 -11.76 8.06 -17.32
C LEU A 33 -10.33 7.93 -17.88
N GLY A 34 -10.02 6.84 -18.60
CA GLY A 34 -8.71 6.62 -19.22
C GLY A 34 -7.66 5.98 -18.32
N ALA A 35 -8.06 5.51 -17.13
CA ALA A 35 -7.20 4.70 -16.27
C ALA A 35 -7.31 3.20 -16.64
N ASP A 36 -6.29 2.42 -16.29
CA ASP A 36 -6.28 0.97 -16.52
C ASP A 36 -6.12 0.22 -15.19
N PRO A 37 -7.23 -0.27 -14.58
CA PRO A 37 -7.17 -1.13 -13.40
C PRO A 37 -6.50 -2.46 -13.74
N ILE A 38 -5.28 -2.68 -13.21
CA ILE A 38 -4.46 -3.85 -13.50
C ILE A 38 -4.85 -5.03 -12.62
N SER A 39 -5.01 -4.79 -11.32
CA SER A 39 -5.35 -5.86 -10.37
C SER A 39 -6.05 -5.32 -9.13
N LEU A 40 -6.91 -6.17 -8.57
CA LEU A 40 -7.43 -6.07 -7.21
C LEU A 40 -7.01 -7.35 -6.48
N LEU A 41 -6.21 -7.19 -5.44
CA LEU A 41 -5.67 -8.29 -4.65
C LEU A 41 -6.28 -8.26 -3.26
N SER A 42 -6.63 -9.42 -2.74
CA SER A 42 -7.09 -9.65 -1.36
C SER A 42 -6.26 -10.76 -0.73
N GLY A 43 -6.33 -10.90 0.60
CA GLY A 43 -5.63 -11.97 1.32
C GLY A 43 -4.10 -11.80 1.31
N LEU A 44 -3.61 -10.57 1.42
CA LEU A 44 -2.19 -10.30 1.53
C LEU A 44 -1.65 -10.93 2.82
N ILE A 45 -0.68 -11.84 2.71
CA ILE A 45 -0.09 -12.51 3.88
C ILE A 45 0.52 -11.47 4.82
N GLY A 46 0.05 -11.47 6.07
CA GLY A 46 0.47 -10.53 7.12
C GLY A 46 -0.42 -9.29 7.25
N ASP A 47 -1.36 -9.07 6.33
CA ASP A 47 -2.37 -8.03 6.42
C ASP A 47 -3.74 -8.62 6.83
N PRO A 48 -4.68 -7.79 7.33
CA PRO A 48 -6.07 -8.22 7.59
C PRO A 48 -6.76 -8.77 6.33
N THR A 49 -7.69 -9.72 6.51
CA THR A 49 -8.42 -10.36 5.39
C THR A 49 -9.33 -9.40 4.62
N ASN A 50 -9.77 -8.33 5.27
CA ASN A 50 -10.55 -7.22 4.73
C ASN A 50 -9.67 -6.08 4.16
N GLN A 51 -8.36 -6.32 3.98
CA GLN A 51 -7.48 -5.40 3.30
C GLN A 51 -7.33 -5.78 1.83
N HIS A 52 -7.50 -4.78 0.97
CA HIS A 52 -7.42 -4.89 -0.47
C HIS A 52 -6.30 -4.01 -1.01
N LEU A 53 -5.61 -4.52 -2.04
CA LEU A 53 -4.56 -3.81 -2.76
C LEU A 53 -4.98 -3.70 -4.23
N GLN A 54 -5.23 -2.48 -4.68
CA GLN A 54 -5.52 -2.17 -6.07
C GLN A 54 -4.28 -1.53 -6.72
N ILE A 55 -3.95 -2.01 -7.93
CA ILE A 55 -2.95 -1.38 -8.80
C ILE A 55 -3.66 -0.85 -10.03
N THR A 56 -3.52 0.44 -10.32
CA THR A 56 -4.12 1.11 -11.49
C THR A 56 -3.05 1.87 -12.25
N ALA A 57 -2.99 1.73 -13.57
CA ALA A 57 -2.09 2.50 -14.42
C ALA A 57 -2.78 3.75 -14.96
N PHE A 58 -2.00 4.81 -15.09
CA PHE A 58 -2.39 6.08 -15.69
C PHE A 58 -1.33 6.50 -16.70
N GLU A 59 -1.73 7.11 -17.81
CA GLU A 59 -0.79 7.58 -18.83
C GLU A 59 0.21 8.59 -18.24
N ASP A 60 -0.28 9.55 -17.47
CA ASP A 60 0.52 10.56 -16.78
C ASP A 60 -0.19 11.09 -15.53
N MET A 61 0.41 12.13 -14.93
CA MET A 61 -0.11 12.77 -13.72
C MET A 61 -1.44 13.48 -13.98
N SER A 62 -1.61 14.09 -15.16
CA SER A 62 -2.81 14.86 -15.51
C SER A 62 -4.04 13.95 -15.58
N VAL A 63 -3.91 12.76 -16.16
CA VAL A 63 -4.98 11.75 -16.19
C VAL A 63 -5.31 11.27 -14.77
N TRP A 64 -4.30 11.06 -13.94
CA TRP A 64 -4.50 10.66 -12.54
C TRP A 64 -5.25 11.72 -11.74
N GLU A 65 -4.82 12.98 -11.79
CA GLU A 65 -5.47 14.11 -11.11
C GLU A 65 -6.94 14.26 -11.54
N ALA A 66 -7.19 14.29 -12.85
CA ALA A 66 -8.54 14.39 -13.40
C ALA A 66 -9.46 13.21 -13.01
N THR A 67 -8.87 12.05 -12.72
CA THR A 67 -9.61 10.88 -12.23
C THR A 67 -9.96 11.00 -10.75
N GLN A 68 -9.04 11.49 -9.91
CA GLN A 68 -9.30 11.64 -8.46
C GLN A 68 -10.47 12.57 -8.17
N ASP A 69 -10.66 13.61 -8.98
CA ASP A 69 -11.76 14.57 -8.82
C ASP A 69 -13.14 13.97 -9.13
N LYS A 70 -13.18 12.90 -9.92
CA LYS A 70 -14.42 12.30 -10.45
C LYS A 70 -14.79 11.00 -9.75
N VAL A 71 -13.79 10.23 -9.33
CA VAL A 71 -14.00 9.05 -8.50
C VAL A 71 -14.21 9.54 -7.07
N LEU A 72 -15.49 9.72 -6.70
CA LEU A 72 -15.86 10.11 -5.35
C LEU A 72 -15.25 9.12 -4.35
N PRO A 73 -14.69 9.61 -3.22
CA PRO A 73 -14.25 8.72 -2.16
C PRO A 73 -15.43 7.86 -1.73
N LEU A 74 -15.21 6.54 -1.73
CA LEU A 74 -16.17 5.57 -1.26
C LEU A 74 -16.75 6.04 0.07
N SER A 75 -18.08 6.12 0.16
CA SER A 75 -18.74 6.56 1.38
C SER A 75 -18.24 5.72 2.56
N ASN A 76 -18.03 6.36 3.71
CA ASN A 76 -17.56 5.75 4.97
C ASN A 76 -18.37 4.51 5.43
N SER A 77 -19.45 4.14 4.74
CA SER A 77 -20.24 2.94 5.01
C SER A 77 -19.48 1.63 4.73
N MET A 78 -18.57 1.59 3.75
CA MET A 78 -17.88 0.35 3.36
C MET A 78 -16.39 0.31 3.75
N VAL A 79 -15.77 1.48 3.90
CA VAL A 79 -14.32 1.61 4.04
C VAL A 79 -13.96 2.26 5.37
N ILE A 80 -13.03 1.63 6.11
CA ILE A 80 -12.45 2.17 7.34
C ILE A 80 -11.35 3.17 7.01
N LYS A 81 -10.47 2.81 6.07
CA LYS A 81 -9.27 3.58 5.74
C LYS A 81 -8.81 3.28 4.32
N GLU A 82 -8.33 4.31 3.62
CA GLU A 82 -7.59 4.18 2.38
C GLU A 82 -6.21 4.84 2.49
N SER A 83 -5.27 4.35 1.69
CA SER A 83 -4.00 5.03 1.44
C SER A 83 -3.58 4.84 0.00
N VAL A 84 -3.04 5.89 -0.61
CA VAL A 84 -2.64 5.92 -2.01
C VAL A 84 -1.17 6.25 -2.10
N ARG A 85 -0.45 5.54 -2.99
CA ARG A 85 0.92 5.86 -3.37
C ARG A 85 1.05 5.85 -4.89
N LEU A 86 1.81 6.82 -5.41
CA LEU A 86 2.18 6.86 -6.82
C LEU A 86 3.55 6.23 -7.04
N ILE A 87 3.64 5.41 -8.06
CA ILE A 87 4.80 4.61 -8.38
C ILE A 87 5.16 4.80 -9.85
N LYS A 88 6.47 4.90 -10.14
CA LYS A 88 6.99 4.91 -11.50
C LYS A 88 7.71 3.60 -11.83
N PRO A 89 7.58 3.13 -13.07
CA PRO A 89 8.41 2.03 -13.52
C PRO A 89 9.86 2.49 -13.66
N ILE A 90 10.78 1.65 -13.18
CA ILE A 90 12.24 1.90 -13.22
C ILE A 90 12.97 1.11 -14.31
N ALA A 91 12.25 0.21 -14.97
CA ALA A 91 12.80 -0.75 -15.92
C ALA A 91 11.96 -0.68 -17.20
N SER A 92 12.53 -1.13 -18.32
CA SER A 92 11.86 -1.11 -19.64
C SER A 92 10.77 -2.18 -19.81
N ARG A 93 10.47 -2.98 -18.78
CA ARG A 93 9.60 -4.17 -18.86
C ARG A 93 8.15 -4.06 -18.34
N PRO A 94 7.60 -2.93 -17.86
CA PRO A 94 6.15 -2.87 -17.75
C PRO A 94 5.57 -3.09 -19.14
N LYS A 95 4.82 -4.17 -19.32
CA LYS A 95 4.03 -4.32 -20.53
C LYS A 95 3.04 -3.16 -20.54
N SER A 96 2.89 -2.50 -21.69
CA SER A 96 1.90 -1.43 -21.84
C SER A 96 0.48 -1.91 -21.54
N LYS A 97 0.23 -3.22 -21.74
CA LYS A 97 -1.00 -3.91 -21.34
C LYS A 97 -0.68 -5.28 -20.75
N VAL A 98 -1.32 -5.61 -19.62
CA VAL A 98 -1.20 -6.93 -18.98
C VAL A 98 -2.11 -7.92 -19.73
N SER A 99 -1.55 -9.00 -20.28
CA SER A 99 -2.34 -10.02 -21.01
C SER A 99 -3.09 -10.95 -20.05
N ALA A 100 -4.12 -11.65 -20.54
CA ALA A 100 -4.86 -12.62 -19.74
C ALA A 100 -3.95 -13.73 -19.15
N GLU A 101 -2.88 -14.12 -19.86
CA GLU A 101 -1.90 -15.10 -19.36
C GLU A 101 -1.10 -14.61 -18.14
N ASP A 102 -0.94 -13.29 -18.02
CA ASP A 102 -0.28 -12.67 -16.88
C ASP A 102 -1.23 -12.45 -15.69
N GLN A 103 -2.55 -12.59 -15.91
CA GLN A 103 -3.59 -12.48 -14.89
C GLN A 103 -3.66 -13.77 -14.07
N ARG A 104 -2.92 -13.82 -12.97
CA ARG A 104 -2.83 -15.00 -12.09
C ARG A 104 -3.70 -14.86 -10.85
N ALA A 105 -4.08 -16.01 -10.30
CA ALA A 105 -4.79 -16.07 -9.02
C ALA A 105 -3.93 -15.63 -7.82
N VAL A 106 -2.59 -15.74 -7.94
CA VAL A 106 -1.65 -15.38 -6.86
C VAL A 106 -0.46 -14.61 -7.44
N TYR A 107 -0.09 -13.53 -6.76
CA TYR A 107 1.08 -12.72 -7.07
C TYR A 107 2.02 -12.63 -5.87
N GLY A 108 3.32 -12.62 -6.14
CA GLY A 108 4.34 -12.28 -5.14
C GLY A 108 4.65 -10.79 -5.17
N CYS A 109 4.38 -10.08 -4.08
CA CYS A 109 4.84 -8.71 -3.88
C CYS A 109 6.19 -8.72 -3.14
N ARG A 110 7.18 -7.97 -3.62
CA ARG A 110 8.48 -7.81 -2.97
C ARG A 110 8.87 -6.34 -2.97
N ARG A 111 9.30 -5.85 -1.80
CA ARG A 111 9.81 -4.50 -1.62
C ARG A 111 11.29 -4.56 -1.28
N PHE A 112 12.06 -3.67 -1.89
CA PHE A 112 13.50 -3.55 -1.66
C PHE A 112 13.80 -2.11 -1.26
N THR A 113 14.67 -1.95 -0.27
CA THR A 113 15.32 -0.65 0.02
C THR A 113 16.68 -0.69 -0.66
N ILE A 114 16.96 0.28 -1.52
CA ILE A 114 18.24 0.37 -2.22
C ILE A 114 18.85 1.77 -2.03
N ASN A 115 20.18 1.85 -2.16
CA ASN A 115 20.83 3.14 -2.35
C ASN A 115 20.47 3.67 -3.74
N PRO A 116 20.02 4.93 -3.89
CA PRO A 116 19.72 5.51 -5.20
C PRO A 116 20.88 5.45 -6.19
N ALA A 117 22.13 5.46 -5.71
CA ALA A 117 23.32 5.32 -6.56
C ALA A 117 23.38 3.96 -7.28
N ASP A 118 22.78 2.91 -6.70
CA ASP A 118 22.81 1.53 -7.22
C ASP A 118 21.58 1.23 -8.09
N LEU A 119 20.75 2.23 -8.40
CA LEU A 119 19.49 2.03 -9.14
C LEU A 119 19.72 1.32 -10.48
N GLN A 120 20.73 1.75 -11.24
CA GLN A 120 20.99 1.19 -12.56
C GLN A 120 21.42 -0.28 -12.48
N ASP A 121 22.25 -0.62 -11.50
CA ASP A 121 22.71 -2.00 -11.27
C ASP A 121 21.57 -2.89 -10.78
N PHE A 122 20.70 -2.36 -9.93
CA PHE A 122 19.48 -3.04 -9.48
C PHE A 122 18.54 -3.35 -10.65
N VAL A 123 18.32 -2.37 -11.54
CA VAL A 123 17.52 -2.54 -12.76
C VAL A 123 18.15 -3.60 -13.68
N ASN A 124 19.45 -3.50 -13.95
CA ASN A 124 20.17 -4.45 -14.80
C ASN A 124 20.10 -5.88 -14.24
N SER A 125 20.40 -6.05 -12.95
CA SER A 125 20.35 -7.35 -12.26
C SER A 125 18.95 -7.96 -12.27
N SER A 126 17.92 -7.12 -12.12
CA SER A 126 16.53 -7.55 -12.20
C SER A 126 16.15 -7.99 -13.61
N GLN A 127 16.43 -7.15 -14.61
CA GLN A 127 16.04 -7.37 -16.00
C GLN A 127 16.75 -8.54 -16.65
N ASN A 128 18.07 -8.63 -16.46
CA ASN A 128 18.92 -9.56 -17.18
C ASN A 128 19.29 -10.79 -16.34
N GLY A 129 19.18 -10.72 -15.01
CA GLY A 129 19.49 -11.83 -14.11
C GLY A 129 18.24 -12.53 -13.57
N ILE A 130 17.48 -11.84 -12.72
CA ILE A 130 16.44 -12.45 -11.89
C ILE A 130 15.21 -12.82 -12.74
N TRP A 131 14.70 -11.89 -13.55
CA TRP A 131 13.43 -12.08 -14.24
C TRP A 131 13.45 -13.19 -15.30
N PRO A 132 14.51 -13.37 -16.12
CA PRO A 132 14.58 -14.47 -17.06
C PRO A 132 14.52 -15.84 -16.36
N ARG A 133 15.24 -15.99 -15.25
CA ARG A 133 15.24 -17.23 -14.44
C ARG A 133 13.84 -17.55 -13.90
N LYS A 134 13.14 -16.53 -13.38
CA LYS A 134 11.79 -16.72 -12.83
C LYS A 134 10.71 -17.03 -13.88
N ARG A 135 10.92 -16.62 -15.14
CA ARG A 135 10.03 -16.97 -16.26
C ARG A 135 10.05 -18.48 -16.53
N VAL A 136 11.23 -19.10 -16.43
CA VAL A 136 11.39 -20.57 -16.55
C VAL A 136 10.67 -21.29 -15.41
N SER A 137 10.68 -20.71 -14.20
CA SER A 137 9.97 -21.23 -13.02
C SER A 137 8.49 -20.79 -12.90
N ARG A 138 7.86 -20.34 -13.99
CA ARG A 138 6.44 -19.89 -14.04
C ARG A 138 6.05 -18.82 -12.99
N SER A 139 6.98 -17.99 -12.51
CA SER A 139 6.71 -16.93 -11.53
C SER A 139 6.80 -15.54 -12.17
N LEU A 140 5.67 -14.85 -12.36
CA LEU A 140 5.64 -13.51 -12.97
C LEU A 140 5.76 -12.40 -11.90
N HIS A 141 6.45 -11.31 -12.23
CA HIS A 141 6.69 -10.17 -11.35
C HIS A 141 6.21 -8.89 -12.05
N LEU A 142 5.44 -8.10 -11.32
CA LEU A 142 5.20 -6.70 -11.65
C LEU A 142 6.26 -5.89 -10.90
N GLY A 143 7.19 -5.29 -11.63
CA GLY A 143 8.29 -4.52 -11.05
C GLY A 143 7.93 -3.04 -10.96
N PHE A 144 7.84 -2.53 -9.73
CA PHE A 144 7.47 -1.15 -9.43
C PHE A 144 8.43 -0.60 -8.36
N MET A 145 8.89 0.65 -8.46
CA MET A 145 9.75 1.27 -7.44
C MET A 145 9.12 2.55 -6.89
N GLU A 146 8.97 2.58 -5.58
CA GLU A 146 8.65 3.78 -4.82
C GLU A 146 9.89 4.68 -4.71
N HIS A 147 9.73 5.97 -5.00
CA HIS A 147 10.76 6.97 -4.72
C HIS A 147 10.38 7.74 -3.45
N SER A 148 10.82 7.25 -2.28
CA SER A 148 10.64 7.97 -1.01
C SER A 148 11.81 8.92 -0.81
N ARG A 149 11.60 10.23 -1.00
CA ARG A 149 12.54 11.25 -0.52
C ARG A 149 12.39 11.37 0.99
N HIS A 150 13.28 10.75 1.75
CA HIS A 150 13.47 11.14 3.15
C HIS A 150 14.27 12.45 3.16
N HIS A 151 13.58 13.58 3.30
CA HIS A 151 14.24 14.78 3.81
C HIS A 151 14.60 14.51 5.27
N ALA A 152 15.87 14.25 5.53
CA ALA A 152 16.43 14.35 6.88
C ALA A 152 16.40 15.83 7.26
N THR A 153 15.34 16.29 7.92
CA THR A 153 15.39 17.53 8.68
C THR A 153 16.25 17.27 9.92
N HIS A 154 17.45 17.83 9.91
CA HIS A 154 18.30 17.97 11.08
C HIS A 154 17.46 18.47 12.26
N GLY A 155 17.50 17.72 13.36
CA GLY A 155 16.88 18.11 14.61
C GLY A 155 17.63 19.29 15.21
N ASP A 156 16.95 20.44 15.29
CA ASP A 156 17.31 21.49 16.22
C ASP A 156 16.46 21.35 17.48
N THR A 157 17.19 21.34 18.59
CA THR A 157 16.69 21.05 19.93
C THR A 157 16.14 22.35 20.51
N ALA A 158 14.84 22.44 20.75
CA ALA A 158 14.27 23.53 21.55
C ALA A 158 13.29 22.97 22.58
N SER A 159 13.84 22.82 23.78
CA SER A 159 13.20 22.86 25.09
C SER A 159 11.80 23.49 25.10
N ASN A 160 10.81 22.75 25.60
CA ASN A 160 9.70 23.36 26.32
C ASN A 160 9.21 22.44 27.45
N ARG A 161 9.65 22.76 28.67
CA ARG A 161 9.00 22.35 29.91
C ARG A 161 7.72 23.14 30.09
N VAL A 162 6.62 22.49 30.44
CA VAL A 162 5.46 23.09 31.12
C VAL A 162 4.99 22.12 32.22
N PRO A 163 4.57 22.62 33.41
CA PRO A 163 4.70 21.91 34.68
C PRO A 163 3.45 21.13 35.12
N GLN A 164 3.65 20.27 36.12
CA GLN A 164 2.63 19.49 36.82
C GLN A 164 1.60 20.36 37.56
N PRO A 165 0.50 19.72 38.00
CA PRO A 165 0.12 19.87 39.40
C PRO A 165 -0.09 18.53 40.13
N ASN A 166 0.43 18.53 41.37
CA ASN A 166 0.35 17.52 42.43
C ASN A 166 -1.06 17.10 42.81
N THR A 167 -1.23 15.83 43.20
CA THR A 167 -1.84 15.28 44.46
C THR A 167 -2.16 13.79 44.19
N LEU A 168 -1.96 12.79 45.05
CA LEU A 168 -1.77 12.64 46.49
C LEU A 168 -0.91 11.39 46.74
N GLY A 169 0.04 11.48 47.65
CA GLY A 169 0.72 10.32 48.25
C GLY A 169 0.82 10.53 49.76
N ALA A 170 0.21 9.63 50.53
CA ALA A 170 0.55 9.30 51.91
C ALA A 170 -0.10 7.92 52.15
N ASP A 171 0.64 6.84 51.92
CA ASP A 171 1.53 6.20 52.89
C ASP A 171 0.77 5.57 54.07
N LYS A 172 0.76 4.23 54.10
CA LYS A 172 1.21 3.41 55.24
C LYS A 172 0.78 1.95 55.07
N GLY A 173 1.70 1.04 55.42
CA GLY A 173 1.32 -0.15 56.17
C GLY A 173 1.56 -1.49 55.49
N HIS A 174 2.62 -2.14 55.93
CA HIS A 174 2.99 -3.54 55.70
C HIS A 174 1.97 -4.53 56.31
N GLN A 175 1.87 -5.72 55.68
CA GLN A 175 1.15 -6.96 56.06
C GLN A 175 1.49 -7.51 57.48
N PRO A 176 0.79 -8.50 58.09
CA PRO A 176 0.25 -9.73 57.47
C PRO A 176 -1.09 -10.28 58.04
N GLY A 177 -1.56 -11.38 57.43
CA GLY A 177 -2.85 -12.01 57.73
C GLY A 177 -2.90 -12.87 58.99
N THR A 178 -4.13 -13.29 59.34
CA THR A 178 -4.43 -14.55 60.02
C THR A 178 -5.90 -14.90 59.83
N ASP A 179 -6.09 -16.21 59.79
CA ASP A 179 -7.28 -17.00 59.54
C ASP A 179 -8.16 -17.17 60.80
N ARG A 180 -9.40 -17.66 60.60
CA ARG A 180 -10.39 -18.20 61.58
C ARG A 180 -11.20 -17.22 62.46
N ARG A 181 -12.52 -17.18 62.27
CA ARG A 181 -13.52 -18.14 62.79
C ARG A 181 -14.88 -17.93 62.12
#